data_AF-A0A498DJ61-F1
#
_entry.id   AF-A0A498DJ61-F1
#
_cell.length_a   1.000
_cell.length_b   1.000
_cell.length_c   1.000
_cell.angle_alpha   90.00
_cell.angle_beta   90.00
_cell.angle_gamma   90.00
#
_symmetry.space_group_name_H-M   'P 1'
#
loop_
_entity.id
_entity.type
_entity.pdbx_description
1 polymer ?
#
loop_
_entity_poly.entity_id
_entity_poly.type
_entity_poly.pdbx_seq_one_letter_code
_entity_poly.pdbx_strand_id
1 'polypeptide(L)'
;MSLLEEAVERMVIGADHVHAAATVRRRQRQFVPPSELYPVGTRVDAALVDQLFYATVDECPDPHCRPLLLDRVAYDVWSTRKLVDWACYITSETYCGLPAELVDERAAADTVFRPSATFRRIAAEYHNSKAINAIYDACTAAQLREAADTAVALVDGLQVWGADFLYQ
;
A
#
# COMPACT_ATOMS: atom_id res chain seq x y z
N MET A 1 -41.48 -37.85 -9.83
CA MET A 1 -42.54 -36.91 -10.27
C MET A 1 -43.18 -36.39 -9.00
N SER A 2 -42.90 -35.21 -8.47
CA SER A 2 -42.59 -33.90 -9.08
C SER A 2 -41.93 -33.06 -7.96
N LEU A 3 -40.66 -32.66 -8.10
CA LEU A 3 -40.21 -31.39 -8.71
C LEU A 3 -40.75 -30.13 -8.00
N LEU A 4 -40.56 -30.02 -6.68
CA LEU A 4 -40.74 -28.77 -5.94
C LEU A 4 -39.67 -28.55 -4.83
N GLU A 5 -38.50 -29.19 -4.96
CA GLU A 5 -37.31 -28.89 -4.13
C GLU A 5 -36.24 -28.06 -4.89
N GLU A 6 -36.48 -27.75 -6.17
CA GLU A 6 -35.56 -26.98 -7.03
C GLU A 6 -36.20 -25.65 -7.44
N ALA A 7 -35.96 -24.57 -6.68
CA ALA A 7 -36.00 -23.18 -7.20
C ALA A 7 -35.71 -22.09 -6.15
N VAL A 8 -35.01 -22.39 -5.05
CA VAL A 8 -34.36 -21.33 -4.25
C VAL A 8 -32.87 -21.61 -4.14
N GLU A 9 -32.30 -22.11 -5.24
CA GLU A 9 -30.87 -22.13 -5.47
C GLU A 9 -30.53 -21.00 -6.46
N ARG A 10 -29.51 -20.23 -6.12
CA ARG A 10 -28.78 -19.28 -6.96
C ARG A 10 -29.47 -17.96 -7.32
N MET A 11 -29.38 -17.03 -6.36
CA MET A 11 -28.92 -15.68 -6.70
C MET A 11 -28.22 -15.02 -5.50
N VAL A 12 -27.11 -15.63 -5.05
CA VAL A 12 -26.06 -14.87 -4.35
C VAL A 12 -25.20 -14.28 -5.46
N ILE A 13 -25.49 -13.03 -5.79
CA ILE A 13 -24.82 -12.26 -6.83
C ILE A 13 -23.36 -12.08 -6.39
N GLY A 14 -22.45 -12.40 -7.31
CA GLY A 14 -21.02 -12.56 -7.04
C GLY A 14 -20.33 -11.29 -6.57
N ALA A 15 -19.78 -11.36 -5.36
CA ALA A 15 -18.71 -10.49 -4.87
C ALA A 15 -17.62 -11.29 -4.13
N ASP A 16 -17.97 -12.46 -3.57
CA ASP A 16 -17.03 -13.27 -2.78
C ASP A 16 -15.93 -14.00 -3.59
N HIS A 17 -16.11 -14.19 -4.90
CA HIS A 17 -15.14 -14.96 -5.70
C HIS A 17 -13.87 -14.19 -6.04
N VAL A 18 -13.92 -12.85 -6.14
CA VAL A 18 -12.75 -12.02 -6.48
C VAL A 18 -11.81 -11.92 -5.28
N HIS A 19 -12.35 -11.74 -4.08
CA HIS A 19 -11.55 -11.70 -2.85
C HIS A 19 -10.94 -13.08 -2.53
N ALA A 20 -11.71 -14.17 -2.64
CA ALA A 20 -11.18 -15.51 -2.39
C ALA A 20 -10.09 -15.92 -3.41
N ALA A 21 -10.27 -15.60 -4.70
CA ALA A 21 -9.26 -15.87 -5.72
C ALA A 21 -8.01 -14.99 -5.55
N ALA A 22 -8.16 -13.75 -5.08
CA ALA A 22 -7.05 -12.87 -4.74
C ALA A 22 -6.25 -13.42 -3.56
N THR A 23 -6.89 -13.85 -2.47
CA THR A 23 -6.21 -14.45 -1.31
C THR A 23 -5.47 -15.74 -1.70
N VAL A 24 -6.05 -16.56 -2.58
CA VAL A 24 -5.41 -17.79 -3.09
C VAL A 24 -4.22 -17.46 -4.01
N ARG A 25 -4.33 -16.49 -4.91
CA ARG A 25 -3.20 -16.02 -5.74
C ARG A 25 -2.09 -15.38 -4.91
N ARG A 26 -2.45 -14.63 -3.86
CA ARG A 26 -1.51 -13.98 -2.93
C ARG A 26 -0.60 -15.01 -2.28
N ARG A 27 -1.18 -16.12 -1.80
CA ARG A 27 -0.43 -17.25 -1.20
C ARG A 27 0.44 -18.04 -2.19
N GLN A 28 0.26 -17.87 -3.49
CA GLN A 28 1.04 -18.56 -4.53
C GLN A 28 2.14 -17.69 -5.14
N ARG A 29 2.16 -16.38 -4.86
CA ARG A 29 3.19 -15.46 -5.37
C ARG A 29 4.35 -15.39 -4.38
N GLN A 30 5.57 -15.46 -4.91
CA GLN A 30 6.74 -15.04 -4.18
C GLN A 30 6.80 -13.51 -4.26
N PHE A 31 6.50 -12.84 -3.15
CA PHE A 31 6.64 -11.40 -3.05
C PHE A 31 8.10 -11.04 -2.84
N VAL A 32 8.57 -10.06 -3.61
CA VAL A 32 9.91 -9.50 -3.49
C VAL A 32 9.76 -8.13 -2.84
N PRO A 33 10.41 -7.89 -1.68
CA PRO A 33 10.35 -6.60 -1.03
C PRO A 33 11.07 -5.56 -1.90
N PRO A 34 10.61 -4.30 -1.91
CA PRO A 34 11.24 -3.28 -2.73
C PRO A 34 12.73 -3.06 -2.43
N SER A 35 13.22 -3.39 -1.23
CA SER A 35 14.64 -3.27 -0.86
C SER A 35 15.59 -4.10 -1.73
N GLU A 36 15.12 -5.26 -2.21
CA GLU A 36 15.91 -6.17 -3.04
C GLU A 36 16.09 -5.63 -4.46
N LEU A 37 15.12 -4.86 -4.94
CA LEU A 37 15.14 -4.26 -6.29
C LEU A 37 15.70 -2.83 -6.27
N TYR A 38 15.52 -2.12 -5.15
CA TYR A 38 15.82 -0.70 -5.02
C TYR A 38 16.67 -0.46 -3.77
N PRO A 39 18.01 -0.34 -3.93
CA PRO A 39 18.93 -0.27 -2.82
C PRO A 39 18.54 0.73 -1.74
N VAL A 40 18.71 0.29 -0.50
CA VAL A 40 18.46 1.06 0.71
C VAL A 40 19.74 1.84 1.06
N GLY A 41 19.59 3.13 1.36
CA GLY A 41 20.72 3.96 1.79
C GLY A 41 21.16 3.61 3.21
N THR A 42 22.38 3.98 3.59
CA THR A 42 22.97 3.65 4.91
C THR A 42 22.23 4.21 6.13
N ARG A 43 21.25 5.10 5.92
CA ARG A 43 20.44 5.74 6.97
C ARG A 43 19.12 5.02 7.25
N VAL A 44 18.77 4.00 6.47
CA VAL A 44 17.49 3.32 6.55
C VAL A 44 17.72 1.88 7.01
N ASP A 45 16.92 1.43 7.96
CA ASP A 45 16.91 0.03 8.38
C ASP A 45 16.14 -0.81 7.36
N ALA A 46 16.87 -1.36 6.39
CA ALA A 46 16.31 -2.21 5.34
C ALA A 46 15.50 -3.39 5.91
N ALA A 47 16.00 -4.01 6.99
CA ALA A 47 15.35 -5.16 7.59
C ALA A 47 14.00 -4.77 8.22
N LEU A 48 13.91 -3.59 8.86
CA LEU A 48 12.65 -3.09 9.40
C LEU A 48 11.61 -2.84 8.29
N VAL A 49 12.02 -2.24 7.17
CA VAL A 49 11.11 -1.96 6.06
C VAL A 49 10.64 -3.25 5.39
N ASP A 50 11.53 -4.23 5.24
CA ASP A 50 11.18 -5.55 4.68
C ASP A 50 10.25 -6.33 5.61
N GLN A 51 10.49 -6.29 6.92
CA GLN A 51 9.59 -6.90 7.90
C GLN A 51 8.19 -6.30 7.84
N LEU A 52 8.06 -4.97 7.72
CA LEU A 52 6.75 -4.32 7.57
C LEU A 52 6.07 -4.75 6.26
N PHE A 53 6.82 -4.84 5.17
CA PHE A 53 6.32 -5.31 3.89
C PHE A 53 5.82 -6.75 3.98
N TYR A 54 6.65 -7.68 4.46
CA TYR A 54 6.27 -9.09 4.64
C TYR A 54 5.07 -9.25 5.59
N ALA A 55 5.06 -8.54 6.72
CA ALA A 55 3.93 -8.56 7.64
C ALA A 55 2.62 -8.08 7.00
N THR A 56 2.70 -7.22 5.98
CA THR A 56 1.55 -6.73 5.22
C THR A 56 1.13 -7.73 4.15
N VAL A 57 2.05 -8.25 3.33
CA VAL A 57 1.70 -9.17 2.22
C VAL A 57 1.31 -10.57 2.69
N ASP A 58 1.93 -11.06 3.77
CA ASP A 58 1.65 -12.37 4.37
C ASP A 58 0.44 -12.35 5.31
N GLU A 59 -0.16 -11.18 5.52
CA GLU A 59 -1.25 -10.96 6.48
C GLU A 59 -0.91 -11.57 7.85
N CYS A 60 0.21 -11.14 8.43
CA CYS A 60 0.74 -11.74 9.66
C CYS A 60 -0.37 -11.91 10.71
N PRO A 61 -0.60 -13.15 11.21
CA PRO A 61 -1.77 -13.44 12.02
C PRO A 61 -1.73 -12.80 13.41
N ASP A 62 -0.57 -12.32 13.86
CA ASP A 62 -0.46 -11.55 15.10
C ASP A 62 -0.95 -10.10 14.85
N PRO A 63 -2.08 -9.69 15.45
CA PRO A 63 -2.64 -8.35 15.24
C PRO A 63 -1.75 -7.21 15.76
N HIS A 64 -0.70 -7.51 16.54
CA HIS A 64 0.23 -6.51 17.08
C HIS A 64 1.47 -6.34 16.20
N CYS A 65 1.80 -7.33 15.37
CA CYS A 65 3.02 -7.34 14.57
C CYS A 65 3.10 -6.11 13.64
N ARG A 66 2.10 -5.96 12.75
CA ARG A 66 2.06 -4.85 11.79
C ARG A 66 1.97 -3.48 12.49
N PRO A 67 1.09 -3.26 13.50
CA PRO A 67 1.08 -2.01 14.24
C PRO A 67 2.42 -1.65 14.91
N LEU A 68 3.12 -2.61 15.51
CA LEU A 68 4.42 -2.36 16.15
C LEU A 68 5.51 -2.01 15.12
N LEU A 69 5.51 -2.67 13.95
CA LEU A 69 6.43 -2.36 12.86
C LEU A 69 6.17 -0.96 12.30
N LEU A 70 4.90 -0.58 12.13
CA LEU A 70 4.53 0.77 11.73
C LEU A 70 4.99 1.84 12.72
N ASP A 71 4.90 1.58 14.04
CA ASP A 71 5.38 2.53 15.06
C ASP A 71 6.88 2.73 14.96
N ARG A 72 7.63 1.64 14.74
CA ARG A 72 9.09 1.70 14.58
C ARG A 72 9.49 2.46 13.32
N VAL A 73 8.82 2.19 12.20
CA VAL A 73 9.04 2.90 10.93
C VAL A 73 8.70 4.38 11.07
N ALA A 74 7.62 4.72 11.77
CA ALA A 74 7.20 6.10 11.99
C ALA A 74 8.15 6.90 12.91
N TYR A 75 8.89 6.20 13.79
CA TYR A 75 9.90 6.83 14.65
C TYR A 75 11.18 7.19 13.89
N ASP A 76 11.45 6.52 12.77
CA ASP A 76 12.55 6.83 11.87
C ASP A 76 12.04 7.45 10.55
N VAL A 77 12.17 8.78 10.46
CA VAL A 77 11.75 9.54 9.27
C VAL A 77 12.39 9.02 7.97
N TRP A 78 13.60 8.46 8.02
CA TRP A 78 14.28 7.94 6.83
C TRP A 78 13.63 6.66 6.33
N SER A 79 13.24 5.75 7.22
CA SER A 79 12.48 4.54 6.88
C SER A 79 11.12 4.88 6.28
N THR A 80 10.37 5.80 6.91
CA THR A 80 9.10 6.28 6.34
C THR A 80 9.30 6.89 4.96
N ARG A 81 10.33 7.74 4.81
CA ARG A 81 10.64 8.38 3.53
C ARG A 81 10.92 7.38 2.44
N LYS A 82 11.73 6.36 2.75
CA LYS A 82 12.08 5.33 1.78
C LYS A 82 10.87 4.54 1.30
N LEU A 83 9.94 4.21 2.20
CA LEU A 83 8.68 3.55 1.84
C LEU A 83 7.85 4.40 0.88
N VAL A 84 7.65 5.67 1.20
CA VAL A 84 6.87 6.57 0.34
C VAL A 84 7.57 6.77 -1.01
N ASP A 85 8.89 6.92 -1.02
CA ASP A 85 9.67 7.07 -2.25
C ASP A 85 9.54 5.82 -3.15
N TRP A 86 9.59 4.62 -2.58
CA TRP A 86 9.35 3.38 -3.33
C TRP A 86 7.91 3.29 -3.85
N ALA A 87 6.92 3.59 -3.01
CA ALA A 87 5.54 3.57 -3.42
C ALA A 87 5.29 4.54 -4.59
N CYS A 88 5.84 5.76 -4.52
CA CYS A 88 5.73 6.75 -5.59
C CYS A 88 6.47 6.31 -6.86
N TYR A 89 7.68 5.75 -6.72
CA TYR A 89 8.47 5.24 -7.84
C TYR A 89 7.78 4.08 -8.56
N ILE A 90 7.39 3.03 -7.83
CA ILE A 90 6.74 1.84 -8.37
C ILE A 90 5.42 2.22 -9.06
N THR A 91 4.66 3.13 -8.46
CA THR A 91 3.45 3.65 -9.09
C THR A 91 3.76 4.39 -10.38
N SER A 92 4.77 5.27 -10.37
CA SER A 92 5.17 6.01 -11.56
C SER A 92 5.57 5.09 -12.71
N GLU A 93 6.30 4.00 -12.42
CA GLU A 93 6.64 2.99 -13.41
C GLU A 93 5.39 2.23 -13.91
N THR A 94 4.44 1.94 -13.02
CA THR A 94 3.21 1.18 -13.35
C THR A 94 2.25 1.99 -14.22
N TYR A 95 2.13 3.29 -13.98
CA TYR A 95 1.14 4.17 -14.62
C TYR A 95 1.76 5.24 -15.55
N CYS A 96 3.07 5.17 -15.80
CA CYS A 96 3.83 6.19 -16.54
C CYS A 96 3.73 7.60 -15.93
N GLY A 97 3.68 7.68 -14.60
CA GLY A 97 3.54 8.91 -13.81
C GLY A 97 2.77 8.66 -12.52
N LEU A 98 2.75 9.63 -11.61
CA LEU A 98 1.89 9.58 -10.42
C LEU A 98 0.44 9.89 -10.79
N PRO A 99 -0.51 8.97 -10.56
CA PRO A 99 -1.93 9.21 -10.78
C PRO A 99 -2.45 10.34 -9.87
N ALA A 100 -3.46 11.08 -10.36
CA ALA A 100 -4.06 12.19 -9.60
C ALA A 100 -4.68 11.69 -8.28
N GLU A 101 -5.21 10.46 -8.30
CA GLU A 101 -5.75 9.69 -7.19
C GLU A 101 -4.82 9.61 -5.97
N LEU A 102 -3.50 9.72 -6.18
CA LEU A 102 -2.49 9.64 -5.13
C LEU A 102 -1.99 10.98 -4.63
N VAL A 103 -2.29 12.08 -5.33
CA VAL A 103 -1.70 13.41 -5.04
C VAL A 103 -2.75 14.51 -4.89
N ASP A 104 -3.87 14.42 -5.61
CA ASP A 104 -4.98 15.36 -5.57
C ASP A 104 -6.08 14.87 -4.61
N GLU A 105 -6.55 15.78 -3.75
CA GLU A 105 -7.56 15.45 -2.74
C GLU A 105 -8.92 15.10 -3.33
N ARG A 106 -9.33 15.75 -4.42
CA ARG A 106 -10.64 15.52 -5.03
C ARG A 106 -10.64 14.19 -5.76
N ALA A 107 -9.60 13.92 -6.54
CA ALA A 107 -9.44 12.63 -7.22
C ALA A 107 -9.39 11.48 -6.20
N ALA A 108 -8.64 11.64 -5.10
CA ALA A 108 -8.52 10.61 -4.07
C ALA A 108 -9.85 10.22 -3.39
N ALA A 109 -10.81 11.15 -3.29
CA ALA A 109 -12.09 10.92 -2.62
C ALA A 109 -12.95 9.84 -3.32
N ASP A 110 -12.80 9.71 -4.63
CA ASP A 110 -13.54 8.78 -5.47
C ASP A 110 -12.84 7.43 -5.64
N THR A 111 -11.63 7.28 -5.11
CA THR A 111 -10.86 6.03 -5.14
C THR A 111 -11.30 5.08 -4.03
N VAL A 112 -11.16 3.78 -4.26
CA VAL A 112 -11.31 2.76 -3.20
C VAL A 112 -10.12 2.76 -2.26
N PHE A 113 -8.90 3.03 -2.76
CA PHE A 113 -7.67 3.02 -1.97
C PHE A 113 -7.59 4.14 -0.91
N ARG A 114 -8.13 5.33 -1.19
CA ARG A 114 -8.22 6.49 -0.27
C ARG A 114 -6.91 6.77 0.48
N PRO A 115 -5.84 7.18 -0.22
CA PRO A 115 -4.55 7.44 0.41
C PRO A 115 -4.66 8.52 1.49
N SER A 116 -3.88 8.40 2.58
CA SER A 116 -3.91 9.38 3.68
C SER A 116 -3.55 10.79 3.21
N ALA A 117 -4.07 11.82 3.88
CA ALA A 117 -3.76 13.21 3.55
C ALA A 117 -2.25 13.50 3.64
N THR A 118 -1.57 12.91 4.63
CA THR A 118 -0.12 13.02 4.77
C THR A 118 0.61 12.40 3.58
N PHE A 119 0.24 11.18 3.17
CA PHE A 119 0.82 10.54 1.99
C PHE A 119 0.64 11.40 0.75
N ARG A 120 -0.59 11.87 0.47
CA ARG A 120 -0.87 12.71 -0.72
C ARG A 120 -0.01 13.95 -0.76
N ARG A 121 0.11 14.66 0.37
CA ARG A 121 0.93 15.87 0.48
C ARG A 121 2.41 15.58 0.18
N ILE A 122 2.93 14.46 0.64
CA ILE A 122 4.31 14.05 0.36
C ILE A 122 4.46 13.64 -1.11
N ALA A 123 3.55 12.82 -1.63
CA ALA A 123 3.57 12.32 -3.00
C ALA A 123 3.46 13.44 -4.04
N ALA A 124 2.67 14.48 -3.76
CA ALA A 124 2.57 15.67 -4.61
C ALA A 124 3.92 16.38 -4.82
N GLU A 125 4.82 16.30 -3.84
CA GLU A 125 6.16 16.90 -3.88
C GLU A 125 7.27 15.88 -4.17
N TYR A 126 6.94 14.65 -4.61
CA TYR A 126 7.89 13.56 -4.82
C TYR A 126 9.10 13.94 -5.69
N HIS A 127 8.87 14.73 -6.75
CA HIS A 127 9.94 15.22 -7.64
C HIS A 127 10.61 16.52 -7.17
N ASN A 128 10.13 17.14 -6.08
CA ASN A 128 10.62 18.40 -5.54
C ASN A 128 11.38 18.18 -4.23
N SER A 129 12.67 17.81 -4.37
CA SER A 129 13.52 17.42 -3.25
C SER A 129 13.65 18.46 -2.12
N LYS A 130 13.46 19.75 -2.42
CA LYS A 130 13.49 20.81 -1.39
C LYS A 130 12.19 20.88 -0.60
N ALA A 131 11.05 20.85 -1.29
CA ALA A 131 9.74 20.91 -0.63
C ALA A 131 9.45 19.65 0.18
N ILE A 132 9.82 18.47 -0.36
CA ILE A 132 9.57 17.20 0.33
C ILE A 132 10.32 17.09 1.66
N ASN A 133 11.55 17.61 1.75
CA ASN A 133 12.31 17.63 3.02
C ASN A 133 11.58 18.44 4.10
N ALA A 134 11.10 19.63 3.74
CA ALA A 134 10.36 20.49 4.67
C ALA A 134 9.05 19.84 5.14
N ILE A 135 8.39 19.05 4.29
CA ILE A 135 7.19 18.30 4.67
C ILE A 135 7.53 17.23 5.71
N TYR A 136 8.58 16.43 5.48
CA TYR A 136 9.02 15.42 6.44
C TYR A 136 9.45 16.00 7.78
N ASP A 137 10.17 17.12 7.77
CA ASP A 137 10.62 17.82 8.98
C ASP A 137 9.44 18.35 9.83
N ALA A 138 8.31 18.65 9.17
CA ALA A 138 7.09 19.14 9.83
C ALA A 138 6.11 18.03 10.24
N CYS A 139 6.33 16.78 9.84
CA CYS A 139 5.44 15.67 10.15
C CYS A 139 5.62 15.20 11.60
N THR A 140 4.50 14.95 12.27
CA THR A 140 4.50 14.21 13.55
C THR A 140 4.69 12.71 13.30
N ALA A 141 5.04 11.95 14.34
CA ALA A 141 5.14 10.49 14.23
C ALA A 141 3.81 9.85 13.78
N ALA A 142 2.66 10.38 14.21
CA ALA A 142 1.35 9.90 13.75
C ALA A 142 1.15 10.10 12.24
N GLN A 143 1.55 11.27 11.72
CA GLN A 143 1.49 11.56 10.28
C GLN A 143 2.45 10.67 9.48
N LEU A 144 3.66 10.44 9.99
CA LEU A 144 4.62 9.50 9.38
C LEU A 144 4.07 8.07 9.36
N ARG A 145 3.42 7.65 10.44
CA ARG A 145 2.75 6.35 10.54
C ARG A 145 1.66 6.18 9.48
N GLU A 146 0.78 7.18 9.33
CA GLU A 146 -0.26 7.17 8.28
C GLU A 146 0.33 7.09 6.87
N ALA A 147 1.40 7.83 6.61
CA ALA A 147 2.08 7.84 5.32
C ALA A 147 2.76 6.48 5.03
N ALA A 148 3.43 5.89 6.03
CA ALA A 148 4.04 4.57 5.92
C ALA A 148 3.00 3.46 5.68
N ASP A 149 1.88 3.52 6.41
CA ASP A 149 0.75 2.59 6.25
C ASP A 149 0.18 2.66 4.82
N THR A 150 -0.07 3.89 4.33
CA THR A 150 -0.52 4.12 2.96
C THR A 150 0.50 3.59 1.95
N ALA A 151 1.79 3.88 2.14
CA ALA A 151 2.84 3.46 1.21
C ALA A 151 2.95 1.94 1.08
N VAL A 152 2.95 1.20 2.20
CA VAL A 152 3.07 -0.27 2.16
C VAL A 152 1.82 -0.92 1.58
N ALA A 153 0.62 -0.39 1.89
CA ALA A 153 -0.64 -0.88 1.32
C ALA A 153 -0.73 -0.64 -0.20
N LEU A 154 -0.19 0.50 -0.67
CA LEU A 154 -0.12 0.80 -2.10
C LEU A 154 0.79 -0.20 -2.83
N VAL A 155 2.00 -0.43 -2.34
CA VAL A 155 2.95 -1.36 -2.97
C VAL A 155 2.38 -2.78 -3.00
N ASP A 156 1.81 -3.25 -1.89
CA ASP A 156 1.13 -4.53 -1.81
C ASP A 156 -0.02 -4.63 -2.83
N GLY A 157 -0.90 -3.63 -2.87
CA GLY A 157 -2.00 -3.54 -3.82
C GLY A 157 -1.54 -3.64 -5.28
N LEU A 158 -0.50 -2.89 -5.65
CA LEU A 158 0.10 -2.94 -6.99
C LEU A 158 0.72 -4.31 -7.29
N GLN A 159 1.32 -4.98 -6.31
CA GLN A 159 1.86 -6.33 -6.53
C GLN A 159 0.77 -7.38 -6.71
N VAL A 160 -0.42 -7.19 -6.13
CA VAL A 160 -1.55 -8.11 -6.31
C VAL A 160 -2.30 -7.82 -7.62
N TRP A 161 -2.64 -6.56 -7.86
CA TRP A 161 -3.60 -6.13 -8.89
C TRP A 161 -3.00 -5.35 -10.05
N GLY A 162 -1.73 -4.94 -9.96
CA GLY A 162 -1.08 -4.16 -11.01
C GLY A 162 -1.76 -2.81 -11.26
N ALA A 163 -1.89 -2.43 -12.53
CA ALA A 163 -2.49 -1.17 -12.95
C ALA A 163 -4.01 -1.09 -12.68
N ASP A 164 -4.67 -2.20 -12.36
CA ASP A 164 -6.10 -2.16 -12.03
C ASP A 164 -6.34 -1.70 -10.58
N PHE A 165 -5.31 -1.69 -9.73
CA PHE A 165 -5.46 -1.50 -8.28
C PHE A 165 -6.22 -0.23 -7.87
N LEU A 166 -5.96 0.90 -8.53
CA LEU A 166 -6.57 2.18 -8.15
C LEU A 166 -8.01 2.36 -8.67
N TYR A 167 -8.45 1.49 -9.58
CA TYR A 167 -9.72 1.64 -10.33
C TYR A 167 -10.70 0.49 -10.11
N GLN A 168 -10.38 -0.42 -9.18
CA GLN A 168 -11.28 -1.47 -8.68
C GLN A 168 -12.15 -0.94 -7.54
#